data_AF-A0A5K0WQC5-F1
#
_entry.id   AF-A0A5K0WQC5-F1
#
_cell.length_a   1.000
_cell.length_b   1.000
_cell.length_c   1.000
_cell.angle_alpha   90.00
_cell.angle_beta   90.00
_cell.angle_gamma   90.00
#
_symmetry.space_group_name_H-M   'P 1'
#
loop_
_entity.id
_entity.type
_entity.pdbx_description
1 polymer ?
#
loop_
_entity_poly.entity_id
_entity_poly.type
_entity_poly.pdbx_seq_one_letter_code
_entity_poly.pdbx_strand_id
1 'polypeptide(L)'
;IIERFSGRLPGYIGKGNERFSFCHVEDVIHGHVAAMDRGKIGERYLLGGENASFADVLDIAAMVTGTQRPSFHIPLWLVEIYGWMSVFWARLTGTIPLISYP
;
A
#
# COMPACT_ATOMS: atom_id res chain seq x y z
N ILE A 1 3.95 1.89 2.66
CA ILE A 1 5.22 1.22 2.29
C ILE A 1 6.42 1.93 2.92
N ILE A 2 6.62 3.24 2.72
CA ILE A 2 7.74 4.00 3.30
C ILE A 2 7.80 3.89 4.84
N GLU A 3 6.64 3.92 5.50
CA GLU A 3 6.56 3.79 6.97
C GLU A 3 7.07 2.45 7.53
N ARG A 4 7.24 1.42 6.68
CA ARG A 4 7.93 0.20 7.07
C ARG A 4 9.41 0.47 7.36
N PHE A 5 10.03 1.30 6.53
CA PHE A 5 11.45 1.65 6.61
C PHE A 5 11.73 2.69 7.71
N SER A 6 10.70 3.39 8.19
CA SER A 6 10.79 4.26 9.38
C SER A 6 10.61 3.49 10.71
N GLY A 7 10.37 2.17 10.66
CA GLY A 7 10.12 1.33 11.84
C GLY A 7 8.72 1.47 12.43
N ARG A 8 7.85 2.29 11.82
CA ARG A 8 6.49 2.57 12.34
C ARG A 8 5.48 1.47 12.00
N LEU A 9 5.86 0.53 11.14
CA LEU A 9 4.99 -0.57 10.70
C LEU A 9 5.73 -1.92 10.77
N PRO A 10 5.97 -2.48 11.97
CA PRO A 10 6.89 -3.59 12.19
C PRO A 10 6.40 -4.97 11.70
N GLY A 11 5.11 -5.12 11.37
CA GLY A 11 4.50 -6.40 10.98
C GLY A 11 3.63 -6.29 9.73
N TYR A 12 3.19 -7.43 9.20
CA TYR A 12 2.22 -7.47 8.09
C TYR A 12 0.82 -7.11 8.61
N ILE A 13 0.08 -6.26 7.92
CA ILE A 13 -1.30 -5.92 8.32
C ILE A 13 -2.24 -7.07 7.93
N GLY A 14 -3.13 -7.46 8.85
CA GLY A 14 -4.09 -8.52 8.63
C GLY A 14 -3.39 -9.85 8.35
N LYS A 15 -3.87 -10.58 7.34
CA LYS A 15 -3.25 -11.85 6.89
C LYS A 15 -2.09 -11.64 5.90
N GLY A 16 -1.90 -10.44 5.36
CA GLY A 16 -0.84 -10.14 4.38
C GLY A 16 -0.97 -10.79 2.99
N ASN A 17 -1.75 -11.88 2.85
CA ASN A 17 -1.87 -12.71 1.64
C ASN A 17 -2.90 -12.23 0.61
N GLU A 18 -3.61 -11.14 0.89
CA GLU A 18 -4.51 -10.53 -0.10
C GLU A 18 -3.69 -10.06 -1.29
N ARG A 19 -4.13 -10.43 -2.49
CA ARG A 19 -3.42 -10.15 -3.73
C ARG A 19 -3.93 -8.86 -4.36
N PHE A 20 -2.98 -8.04 -4.80
CA PHE A 20 -3.22 -6.81 -5.52
C PHE A 20 -2.41 -6.82 -6.82
N SER A 21 -2.85 -6.03 -7.79
CA SER A 21 -2.08 -5.82 -9.01
C SER A 21 -1.08 -4.68 -8.78
N PHE A 22 0.21 -5.00 -8.82
CA PHE A 22 1.31 -4.04 -8.69
C PHE A 22 1.88 -3.74 -10.07
N CYS A 23 1.84 -2.47 -10.44
CA CYS A 23 2.25 -2.01 -11.77
C CYS A 23 3.49 -1.15 -11.66
N HIS A 24 4.41 -1.27 -12.62
CA HIS A 24 5.51 -0.32 -12.73
C HIS A 24 4.98 1.04 -13.20
N VAL A 25 5.45 2.12 -12.58
CA VAL A 25 4.91 3.47 -12.84
C VAL A 25 5.08 3.89 -14.30
N GLU A 26 6.21 3.55 -14.93
CA GLU A 26 6.48 3.90 -16.33
C GLU A 26 5.53 3.19 -17.30
N ASP A 27 5.16 1.94 -17.02
CA ASP A 27 4.22 1.18 -17.85
C ASP A 27 2.81 1.77 -17.78
N VAL A 28 2.40 2.24 -16.59
CA VAL A 28 1.12 2.92 -16.40
C VAL A 28 1.10 4.25 -17.16
N ILE A 29 2.20 5.01 -17.15
CA ILE A 29 2.33 6.25 -17.93
C ILE A 29 2.19 5.96 -19.43
N HIS A 30 2.94 4.98 -19.95
CA HIS A 30 2.84 4.59 -21.36
C HIS A 30 1.44 4.09 -21.71
N GLY A 31 0.79 3.34 -20.81
CA GLY A 31 -0.59 2.89 -20.97
C GLY A 31 -1.58 4.06 -21.07
N HIS A 32 -1.41 5.10 -20.25
CA HIS A 32 -2.24 6.31 -20.33
C HIS A 32 -2.04 7.09 -21.62
N VAL A 33 -0.79 7.28 -22.07
CA VAL A 33 -0.49 7.95 -23.35
C VAL A 33 -1.10 7.16 -24.52
N ALA A 34 -0.94 5.84 -24.53
CA ALA A 34 -1.53 4.99 -25.56
C ALA A 34 -3.07 5.03 -25.56
N ALA A 35 -3.70 5.08 -24.38
CA ALA A 35 -5.15 5.23 -24.26
C ALA A 35 -5.64 6.60 -24.74
N MET A 36 -4.85 7.66 -24.57
CA MET A 36 -5.16 8.99 -25.10
C MET A 36 -5.11 9.01 -26.64
N ASP A 37 -4.08 8.40 -27.22
CA ASP A 37 -3.87 8.43 -28.68
C ASP A 37 -4.75 7.45 -29.46
N ARG A 38 -5.05 6.29 -28.86
CA ARG A 38 -5.66 5.14 -29.55
C ARG A 38 -6.89 4.59 -28.85
N GLY A 39 -7.27 5.14 -27.70
CA GLY A 39 -8.42 4.68 -26.95
C GLY A 39 -9.73 4.95 -27.69
N LYS A 40 -10.76 4.19 -27.32
CA LYS A 40 -12.11 4.34 -27.86
C LYS A 40 -13.05 4.92 -26.81
N ILE A 41 -13.90 5.84 -27.26
CA ILE A 41 -14.93 6.45 -26.41
C ILE A 41 -15.84 5.35 -25.86
N GLY A 42 -16.03 5.34 -24.53
CA GLY A 42 -16.86 4.36 -23.82
C GLY A 42 -16.10 3.11 -23.34
N GLU A 43 -14.85 2.89 -23.77
CA GLU A 43 -14.02 1.80 -23.25
C GLU A 43 -13.31 2.18 -21.95
N ARG A 44 -12.95 1.17 -21.16
CA ARG A 44 -12.18 1.29 -19.91
C ARG A 44 -11.01 0.33 -19.97
N TYR A 45 -9.81 0.83 -19.75
CA TYR A 45 -8.58 0.05 -19.80
C TYR A 45 -8.07 -0.19 -18.38
N LEU A 46 -7.87 -1.45 -18.00
CA LEU A 46 -7.24 -1.83 -16.74
C LEU A 46 -5.74 -1.99 -16.96
N LEU A 47 -4.96 -1.07 -16.41
CA LEU A 47 -3.49 -1.12 -16.45
C LEU A 47 -2.97 -1.94 -15.28
N GLY A 48 -3.24 -3.25 -15.31
CA GLY A 48 -2.75 -4.19 -14.31
C GLY A 48 -1.31 -4.64 -14.58
N GLY A 49 -0.57 -4.89 -13.51
CA GLY A 49 0.75 -5.52 -13.54
C GLY A 49 0.74 -6.87 -12.84
N GLU A 50 1.80 -7.17 -12.10
CA GLU A 50 1.97 -8.45 -11.42
C GLU A 50 1.02 -8.58 -10.22
N ASN A 51 0.41 -9.75 -10.07
CA ASN A 51 -0.42 -10.05 -8.92
C ASN A 51 0.45 -10.56 -7.77
N ALA A 52 0.71 -9.71 -6.80
CA ALA A 52 1.49 -10.02 -5.61
C ALA A 52 0.69 -9.70 -4.35
N SER A 53 1.05 -10.32 -3.23
CA SER A 53 0.50 -9.94 -1.93
C SER A 53 1.30 -8.80 -1.30
N PHE A 54 0.71 -8.08 -0.34
CA PHE A 54 1.46 -7.08 0.42
C PHE A 54 2.64 -7.69 1.18
N ALA A 55 2.50 -8.95 1.62
CA ALA A 55 3.60 -9.68 2.24
C ALA A 55 4.77 -9.87 1.26
N ASP A 56 4.49 -10.32 0.03
CA ASP A 56 5.50 -10.52 -1.01
C ASP A 56 6.24 -9.21 -1.32
N VAL A 57 5.51 -8.11 -1.46
CA VAL A 57 6.10 -6.79 -1.76
C VAL A 57 7.00 -6.30 -0.62
N LEU A 58 6.58 -6.45 0.63
CA LEU A 58 7.38 -6.07 1.79
C LEU A 58 8.64 -6.95 1.93
N ASP A 59 8.54 -8.24 1.58
CA ASP A 59 9.67 -9.16 1.61
C ASP A 59 10.71 -8.87 0.53
N ILE A 60 10.25 -8.59 -0.69
CA ILE A 60 11.11 -8.13 -1.78
C ILE A 60 11.78 -6.82 -1.39
N ALA A 61 11.02 -5.87 -0.85
CA ALA A 61 11.56 -4.57 -0.46
C ALA A 61 12.59 -4.68 0.68
N ALA A 62 12.37 -5.57 1.65
CA ALA A 62 13.34 -5.87 2.71
C ALA A 62 14.62 -6.52 2.14
N MET A 63 14.47 -7.45 1.18
CA MET A 63 15.60 -8.09 0.49
C MET A 63 16.46 -7.07 -0.27
N VAL A 64 15.82 -6.19 -1.05
CA VAL A 64 16.50 -5.18 -1.87
C VAL A 64 17.18 -4.12 -0.99
N THR A 65 16.57 -3.72 0.12
CA THR A 65 17.13 -2.70 1.03
C THR A 65 18.07 -3.28 2.10
N GLY A 66 18.22 -4.60 2.18
CA GLY A 66 19.04 -5.27 3.20
C GLY A 66 18.49 -5.10 4.62
N THR A 67 17.19 -4.84 4.78
CA THR A 67 16.54 -4.66 6.08
C THR A 67 15.88 -5.94 6.56
N GLN A 68 15.62 -6.04 7.87
CA GLN A 68 14.95 -7.21 8.44
C GLN A 68 13.51 -7.32 7.91
N ARG A 69 13.11 -8.52 7.48
CA ARG A 69 11.73 -8.82 7.06
C ARG A 69 10.74 -8.66 8.23
N PRO A 70 9.48 -8.25 7.98
CA PRO A 70 8.46 -8.29 9.02
C PRO A 70 8.30 -9.73 9.55
N SER A 71 8.15 -9.91 10.86
CA SER A 71 8.16 -11.25 11.48
C SER A 71 6.82 -11.68 12.07
N PHE A 72 5.83 -10.79 12.09
CA PHE A 72 4.52 -11.06 12.69
C PHE A 72 3.39 -10.37 11.93
N HIS A 73 2.16 -10.83 12.18
CA HIS A 73 0.94 -10.27 11.62
C HIS A 73 0.22 -9.41 12.66
N ILE A 74 -0.19 -8.21 12.25
CA ILE A 74 -0.95 -7.26 13.04
C ILE A 74 -2.43 -7.48 12.76
N PRO A 75 -3.24 -7.91 13.74
CA PRO A 75 -4.67 -8.10 13.54
C PRO A 75 -5.36 -6.80 13.09
N LEU A 76 -6.32 -6.91 12.17
CA LEU A 76 -7.05 -5.77 11.61
C LEU A 76 -7.72 -4.90 12.69
N TRP A 77 -8.35 -5.53 13.68
CA TRP A 77 -9.00 -4.82 14.80
C TRP A 77 -8.03 -3.91 15.59
N LEU A 78 -6.76 -4.29 15.69
CA LEU A 78 -5.75 -3.48 16.37
C LEU A 78 -5.38 -2.24 15.55
N VAL A 79 -5.30 -2.40 14.22
CA VAL A 79 -5.07 -1.28 13.30
C VAL A 79 -6.25 -0.31 13.30
N GLU A 80 -7.48 -0.82 13.35
CA GLU A 80 -8.68 -0.01 13.47
C GLU A 80 -8.69 0.82 14.75
N ILE A 81 -8.43 0.19 15.91
CA ILE A 81 -8.35 0.91 17.20
C ILE A 81 -7.29 2.00 17.13
N TYR A 82 -6.11 1.69 16.58
CA TYR A 82 -5.04 2.67 16.42
C TYR A 82 -5.45 3.84 15.50
N GLY A 83 -6.16 3.56 14.40
CA GLY A 83 -6.70 4.58 13.51
C GLY A 83 -7.68 5.50 14.23
N TRP A 84 -8.64 4.95 14.98
CA TRP A 84 -9.58 5.73 15.79
C TRP A 84 -8.87 6.63 16.81
N MET A 85 -7.88 6.10 17.54
CA MET A 85 -7.07 6.88 18.47
C MET A 85 -6.27 7.98 17.77
N SER A 86 -5.67 7.68 16.62
CA SER A 86 -4.90 8.65 15.84
C SER A 86 -5.78 9.79 15.33
N VAL A 87 -7.01 9.51 14.87
CA VAL A 87 -7.96 10.53 14.41
C VAL A 87 -8.45 11.38 15.58
N PHE A 88 -8.74 10.77 16.73
CA PHE A 88 -9.10 11.51 17.94
C PHE A 88 -7.98 12.49 18.33
N TRP A 89 -6.75 12.01 18.42
CA TRP A 89 -5.60 12.87 18.70
C TRP A 89 -5.40 13.96 17.65
N ALA A 90 -5.47 13.62 16.37
CA ALA A 90 -5.37 14.58 15.26
C ALA A 90 -6.41 15.71 15.37
N ARG A 91 -7.66 15.39 15.77
CA ARG A 91 -8.71 16.39 15.99
C ARG A 91 -8.40 17.32 17.15
N LEU A 92 -7.67 16.86 18.17
CA LEU A 92 -7.24 17.70 19.30
C LEU A 92 -5.98 18.51 18.99
N THR A 93 -5.00 17.95 18.30
CA THR A 93 -3.66 18.54 18.12
C THR A 93 -3.46 19.22 16.76
N GLY A 94 -4.39 19.09 15.82
CA GLY A 94 -4.28 19.64 14.45
C GLY A 94 -3.24 18.93 13.58
N THR A 95 -2.68 17.80 14.04
CA THR A 95 -1.67 17.02 13.32
C THR A 95 -2.32 16.00 12.38
N ILE A 96 -1.69 15.72 11.23
CA ILE A 96 -2.20 14.77 10.24
C ILE A 96 -2.10 13.33 10.82
N PRO A 97 -3.18 12.53 10.82
CA PRO A 97 -3.14 11.15 11.30
C PRO A 97 -2.27 10.30 10.38
N LEU A 98 -1.47 9.39 10.96
CA LEU A 98 -0.58 8.51 10.21
C LEU A 98 -1.36 7.48 9.39
N ILE A 99 -2.49 7.03 9.94
CA ILE A 99 -3.40 6.07 9.31
C ILE A 99 -4.79 6.69 9.35
N SER A 100 -5.29 7.07 8.19
CA SER A 100 -6.69 7.45 8.03
C SER A 100 -7.55 6.19 8.02
N TYR A 101 -8.61 6.18 8.81
CA TYR A 101 -9.64 5.16 8.78
C TYR A 101 -10.30 5.11 7.38
N PRO A 102 -10.78 3.94 6.89
CA PRO A 102 -11.54 3.83 5.64
C PRO A 102 -12.78 4.75 5.55
#